data_AF-A0A1K1NBP3-F1
#
_entry.id   AF-A0A1K1NBP3-F1
#
_cell.length_a   1.000
_cell.length_b   1.000
_cell.length_c   1.000
_cell.angle_alpha   90.00
_cell.angle_beta   90.00
_cell.angle_gamma   90.00
#
_symmetry.space_group_name_H-M   'P 1'
#
loop_
_entity.id
_entity.type
_entity.pdbx_description
1 polymer ?
#
loop_
_entity_poly.entity_id
_entity_poly.type
_entity_poly.pdbx_seq_one_letter_code
_entity_poly.pdbx_strand_id
1 'polypeptide(L)'
;MRIKKISIVAPIMAAACVLHAAPASAAATDDCRGILSEGFYRNYAKNDDRVREQAMYAQLCASPFAQAGAAIERARHPADSTFGFSYGLFLPGEQPSSRLLDDSRFSQWKTAYCSKNSASNTSRAAEFLMQKAASPAVAEAWSACMRQRKGLACWVSPGLERAAVLHVNWVSADASRPTVQHSFLSRGAISGFQGAESRRILPAGHALAAGITRIPVSREEDSATVVTLKVRHEGTEHECSTFIPGERDFVLRKPFGM
;
A
#
# COMPACT_ATOMS: atom_id res chain seq x y z
N MET A 1 -42.62 72.53 -5.79
CA MET A 1 -41.21 72.25 -6.13
C MET A 1 -40.66 71.26 -5.10
N ARG A 2 -40.60 69.96 -5.43
CA ARG A 2 -40.07 68.91 -4.54
C ARG A 2 -39.13 68.02 -5.35
N ILE A 3 -37.89 67.93 -4.87
CA ILE A 3 -36.74 67.29 -5.51
C ILE A 3 -36.88 65.77 -5.32
N LYS A 4 -36.94 64.99 -6.42
CA LYS A 4 -36.83 63.53 -6.39
C LYS A 4 -35.36 63.13 -6.30
N LYS A 5 -34.98 62.41 -5.23
CA LYS A 5 -33.67 61.77 -5.09
C LYS A 5 -33.65 60.47 -5.90
N ILE A 6 -32.65 60.32 -6.76
CA ILE A 6 -32.33 59.09 -7.50
C ILE A 6 -31.37 58.29 -6.63
N SER A 7 -31.73 57.06 -6.25
CA SER A 7 -30.81 56.09 -5.62
C SER A 7 -30.26 55.16 -6.70
N ILE A 8 -28.93 55.16 -6.84
CA ILE A 8 -28.17 54.27 -7.71
C ILE A 8 -27.84 53.02 -6.88
N VAL A 9 -28.31 51.85 -7.31
CA VAL A 9 -27.97 50.55 -6.71
C VAL A 9 -26.86 49.93 -7.55
N ALA A 10 -25.70 49.69 -6.96
CA ALA A 10 -24.56 49.02 -7.57
C ALA A 10 -24.74 47.48 -7.52
N PRO A 11 -24.34 46.72 -8.55
CA PRO A 11 -24.43 45.27 -8.54
C PRO A 11 -23.23 44.64 -7.81
N ILE A 12 -23.52 43.73 -6.88
CA ILE A 12 -22.53 42.89 -6.19
C ILE A 12 -22.25 41.67 -7.09
N MET A 13 -21.05 41.59 -7.66
CA MET A 13 -20.56 40.40 -8.35
C MET A 13 -20.28 39.29 -7.32
N ALA A 14 -21.08 38.23 -7.36
CA ALA A 14 -20.81 37.01 -6.61
C ALA A 14 -19.78 36.16 -7.39
N ALA A 15 -18.56 36.10 -6.88
CA ALA A 15 -17.52 35.18 -7.35
C ALA A 15 -17.87 33.76 -6.89
N ALA A 16 -18.28 32.91 -7.83
CA ALA A 16 -18.50 31.48 -7.59
C ALA A 16 -17.14 30.78 -7.39
N CYS A 17 -16.78 30.50 -6.13
CA CYS A 17 -15.67 29.61 -5.82
C CYS A 17 -16.02 28.19 -6.25
N VAL A 18 -15.42 27.73 -7.36
CA VAL A 18 -15.41 26.33 -7.76
C VAL A 18 -14.53 25.56 -6.78
N LEU A 19 -15.15 25.01 -5.74
CA LEU A 19 -14.55 24.04 -4.82
C LEU A 19 -14.16 22.79 -5.62
N HIS A 20 -12.86 22.70 -5.95
CA HIS A 20 -12.26 21.48 -6.46
C HIS A 20 -12.25 20.44 -5.33
N ALA A 21 -13.21 19.53 -5.36
CA ALA A 21 -13.21 18.37 -4.47
C ALA A 21 -12.01 17.48 -4.82
N ALA A 22 -10.95 17.57 -4.01
CA ALA A 22 -9.86 16.60 -4.05
C ALA A 22 -10.41 15.21 -3.68
N PRO A 23 -9.97 14.13 -4.37
CA PRO A 23 -10.50 12.79 -4.11
C PRO A 23 -10.14 12.33 -2.70
N ALA A 24 -11.16 11.95 -1.94
CA ALA A 24 -11.11 11.50 -0.54
C ALA A 24 -10.47 10.11 -0.35
N SER A 25 -9.46 9.75 -1.14
CA SER A 25 -8.89 8.40 -1.21
C SER A 25 -7.80 8.13 -0.15
N ALA A 26 -7.29 9.16 0.52
CA ALA A 26 -6.12 9.03 1.40
C ALA A 26 -6.47 8.55 2.82
N ALA A 27 -7.52 9.09 3.45
CA ALA A 27 -7.76 8.92 4.89
C ALA A 27 -8.11 7.47 5.32
N ALA A 28 -8.88 6.73 4.52
CA ALA A 28 -9.29 5.36 4.87
C ALA A 28 -8.18 4.30 4.64
N THR A 29 -7.05 4.67 4.05
CA THR A 29 -5.94 3.72 3.80
C THR A 29 -5.10 3.49 5.07
N ASP A 30 -4.99 4.51 5.93
CA ASP A 30 -4.13 4.46 7.11
C ASP A 30 -4.71 3.59 8.24
N ASP A 31 -6.04 3.56 8.41
CA ASP A 31 -6.69 2.81 9.49
C ASP A 31 -6.51 1.28 9.33
N CYS A 32 -6.74 0.74 8.13
CA CYS A 32 -6.54 -0.70 7.92
C CYS A 32 -5.07 -1.08 8.07
N ARG A 33 -4.14 -0.27 7.55
CA ARG A 33 -2.71 -0.52 7.70
C ARG A 33 -2.27 -0.58 9.16
N GLY A 34 -2.90 0.21 10.03
CA GLY A 34 -2.71 0.16 11.48
C GLY A 34 -2.86 -1.25 12.04
N ILE A 35 -4.00 -1.91 11.77
CA ILE A 35 -4.31 -3.28 12.22
C ILE A 35 -3.18 -4.26 11.88
N LEU A 36 -2.74 -4.22 10.61
CA LEU A 36 -1.71 -5.13 10.12
C LEU A 36 -0.34 -4.84 10.76
N SER A 37 0.05 -3.57 10.81
CA SER A 37 1.34 -3.17 11.37
C SER A 37 1.44 -3.44 12.87
N GLU A 38 0.40 -3.13 13.65
CA GLU A 38 0.35 -3.42 15.08
C GLU A 38 0.39 -4.92 15.37
N GLY A 39 -0.38 -5.71 14.62
CA GLY A 39 -0.38 -7.16 14.75
C GLY A 39 0.95 -7.80 14.35
N PHE A 40 1.63 -7.25 13.34
CA PHE A 40 2.97 -7.63 12.94
C PHE A 40 4.00 -7.34 14.04
N TYR A 41 4.03 -6.13 14.59
CA TYR A 41 5.00 -5.76 15.63
C TYR A 41 4.73 -6.48 16.97
N ARG A 42 3.47 -6.69 17.35
CA ARG A 42 3.13 -7.43 18.58
C ARG A 42 3.65 -8.86 18.57
N ASN A 43 3.73 -9.48 17.40
CA ASN A 43 4.21 -10.84 17.22
C ASN A 43 5.61 -10.90 16.59
N TYR A 44 6.33 -9.78 16.52
CA TYR A 44 7.57 -9.64 15.74
C TYR A 44 8.58 -10.77 16.03
N ALA A 45 8.87 -11.02 17.31
CA ALA A 45 9.82 -12.05 17.75
C ALA A 45 9.35 -13.51 17.49
N LYS A 46 8.08 -13.74 17.17
CA LYS A 46 7.51 -15.08 16.89
C LYS A 46 7.36 -15.37 15.40
N ASN A 47 7.55 -14.37 14.55
CA ASN A 47 7.41 -14.51 13.11
C ASN A 47 8.67 -15.17 12.52
N ASP A 48 8.55 -15.81 11.36
CA ASP A 48 9.69 -16.31 10.58
C ASP A 48 10.71 -15.18 10.36
N ASP A 49 11.96 -15.40 10.78
CA ASP A 49 13.01 -14.39 10.75
C ASP A 49 13.14 -13.76 9.37
N ARG A 50 13.20 -14.59 8.31
CA ARG A 50 13.41 -14.10 6.94
C ARG A 50 12.29 -13.19 6.48
N VAL A 51 11.03 -13.63 6.57
CA VAL A 51 9.88 -12.83 6.12
C VAL A 51 9.71 -11.57 6.96
N ARG A 52 9.97 -11.67 8.27
CA ARG A 52 9.94 -10.53 9.20
C ARG A 52 10.95 -9.46 8.82
N GLU A 53 12.20 -9.84 8.59
CA GLU A 53 13.26 -8.89 8.20
C GLU A 53 12.93 -8.22 6.85
N GLN A 54 12.41 -8.98 5.87
CA GLN A 54 11.98 -8.43 4.58
C GLN A 54 10.84 -7.41 4.75
N ALA A 55 9.83 -7.74 5.58
CA ALA A 55 8.71 -6.86 5.87
C ALA A 55 9.17 -5.55 6.51
N MET A 56 10.09 -5.64 7.49
CA MET A 56 10.65 -4.48 8.16
C MET A 56 11.48 -3.63 7.20
N TYR A 57 12.32 -4.24 6.37
CA TYR A 57 13.11 -3.50 5.38
C TYR A 57 12.22 -2.79 4.35
N ALA A 58 11.18 -3.45 3.84
CA ALA A 58 10.18 -2.82 2.98
C ALA A 58 9.46 -1.66 3.69
N GLN A 59 9.11 -1.82 4.97
CA GLN A 59 8.48 -0.76 5.76
C GLN A 59 9.39 0.46 5.92
N LEU A 60 10.67 0.25 6.25
CA LEU A 60 11.66 1.32 6.36
C LEU A 60 11.82 2.05 5.02
N CYS A 61 11.89 1.31 3.91
CA CYS A 61 11.97 1.91 2.58
C CYS A 61 10.68 2.66 2.19
N ALA A 62 9.51 2.27 2.69
CA ALA A 62 8.24 2.96 2.44
C ALA A 62 8.09 4.24 3.28
N SER A 63 8.69 4.28 4.48
CA SER A 63 8.42 5.31 5.48
C SER A 63 9.27 6.57 5.33
N PRO A 64 8.74 7.75 5.70
CA PRO A 64 9.54 8.91 6.10
C PRO A 64 10.21 8.65 7.47
N PHE A 65 11.23 9.44 7.80
CA PHE A 65 12.05 9.24 8.99
C PHE A 65 11.26 9.07 10.30
N ALA A 66 10.30 9.95 10.59
CA ALA A 66 9.51 9.87 11.82
C ALA A 66 8.75 8.53 11.96
N GLN A 67 8.18 8.03 10.86
CA GLN A 67 7.48 6.73 10.85
C GLN A 67 8.46 5.56 10.94
N ALA A 68 9.64 5.68 10.31
CA ALA A 68 10.69 4.68 10.41
C ALA A 68 11.22 4.57 11.86
N GLY A 69 11.44 5.69 12.54
CA GLY A 69 11.82 5.72 13.96
C GLY A 69 10.77 5.01 14.84
N ALA A 70 9.49 5.31 14.66
CA ALA A 70 8.42 4.63 15.38
C ALA A 70 8.35 3.12 15.09
N ALA A 71 8.60 2.70 13.85
CA ALA A 71 8.66 1.28 13.48
C ALA A 71 9.85 0.58 14.16
N ILE A 72 11.01 1.22 14.20
CA ILE A 72 12.22 0.69 14.84
C ILE A 72 11.99 0.49 16.33
N GLU A 73 11.44 1.48 17.03
CA GLU A 73 11.15 1.38 18.46
C GLU A 73 10.11 0.30 18.78
N ARG A 74 9.09 0.10 17.92
CA ARG A 74 8.09 -0.97 18.11
C ARG A 74 8.65 -2.36 17.89
N ALA A 75 9.58 -2.51 16.96
CA ALA A 75 10.21 -3.80 16.65
C ALA A 75 11.33 -4.14 17.65
N ARG A 76 11.84 -3.15 18.38
CA ARG A 76 12.89 -3.33 19.39
C ARG A 76 12.38 -4.16 20.56
N HIS A 77 12.93 -5.36 20.71
CA HIS A 77 12.70 -6.19 21.90
C HIS A 77 13.76 -5.89 22.97
N PRO A 78 13.44 -5.89 24.28
CA PRO A 78 14.41 -5.63 25.35
C PRO A 78 15.64 -6.55 25.35
N ALA A 79 15.52 -7.73 24.74
CA ALA A 79 16.59 -8.73 24.64
C ALA A 79 17.44 -8.61 23.37
N ASP A 80 17.09 -7.71 22.43
CA ASP A 80 17.66 -7.68 21.09
C ASP A 80 18.40 -6.35 20.82
N SER A 81 19.61 -6.25 21.36
CA SER A 81 20.46 -5.06 21.24
C SER A 81 21.04 -4.87 19.84
N THR A 82 20.82 -5.81 18.91
CA THR A 82 21.32 -5.77 17.54
C THR A 82 20.34 -5.19 16.52
N PHE A 83 19.14 -4.81 16.97
CA PHE A 83 18.09 -4.27 16.12
C PHE A 83 18.52 -2.95 15.44
N GLY A 84 18.55 -2.93 14.10
CA GLY A 84 18.98 -1.79 13.29
C GLY A 84 20.38 -1.92 12.68
N PHE A 85 21.30 -2.67 13.29
CA PHE A 85 22.58 -3.01 12.65
C PHE A 85 22.39 -3.99 11.50
N SER A 86 21.48 -4.96 11.67
CA SER A 86 21.09 -5.91 10.61
C SER A 86 20.60 -5.22 9.33
N TYR A 87 20.10 -3.99 9.46
CA TYR A 87 19.60 -3.17 8.37
C TYR A 87 20.63 -2.16 7.85
N GLY A 88 21.82 -2.06 8.45
CA GLY A 88 22.84 -1.06 8.11
C GLY A 88 22.43 0.38 8.47
N LEU A 89 21.46 0.54 9.37
CA LEU A 89 21.05 1.88 9.86
C LEU A 89 22.09 2.45 10.84
N PHE A 90 22.72 1.57 11.62
CA PHE A 90 23.77 1.89 12.60
C PHE A 90 25.13 1.32 12.17
N LEU A 91 26.23 2.02 12.48
CA LEU A 91 27.59 1.57 12.19
C LEU A 91 28.07 0.63 13.31
N PRO A 92 28.91 -0.38 13.02
CA PRO A 92 29.50 -1.24 14.04
C PRO A 92 30.17 -0.42 15.14
N GLY A 93 29.78 -0.64 16.41
CA GLY A 93 30.34 0.08 17.57
C GLY A 93 29.55 1.33 18.01
N GLU A 94 28.56 1.78 17.25
CA GLU A 94 27.60 2.79 17.72
C GLU A 94 26.62 2.14 18.70
N GLN A 95 26.36 2.74 19.86
CA GLN A 95 25.24 2.25 20.67
C GLN A 95 23.92 2.58 19.97
N PRO A 96 22.95 1.65 19.90
CA PRO A 96 21.61 1.92 19.40
C PRO A 96 20.83 2.80 20.39
N SER A 97 21.28 4.03 20.57
CA SER A 97 20.50 5.10 21.16
C SER A 97 19.82 5.83 20.01
N SER A 98 18.53 6.12 20.16
CA SER A 98 17.69 6.81 19.17
C SER A 98 18.21 8.20 18.75
N ARG A 99 19.29 8.69 19.38
CA ARG A 99 19.95 9.97 19.08
C ARG A 99 20.95 9.93 17.92
N LEU A 100 21.35 8.75 17.43
CA LEU A 100 22.38 8.64 16.37
C LEU A 100 21.84 8.45 14.95
N LEU A 101 20.58 8.04 14.79
CA LEU A 101 19.91 8.01 13.49
C LEU A 101 19.08 9.29 13.36
N ASP A 102 19.58 10.25 12.59
CA ASP A 102 18.83 11.45 12.21
C ASP A 102 18.22 11.32 10.80
N ASP A 103 17.40 12.30 10.41
CA ASP A 103 16.71 12.32 9.12
C ASP A 103 17.68 12.32 7.93
N SER A 104 18.82 13.00 8.06
CA SER A 104 19.85 13.09 7.02
C SER A 104 20.47 11.72 6.76
N ARG A 105 20.91 11.05 7.81
CA ARG A 105 21.50 9.71 7.75
C ARG A 105 20.49 8.67 7.27
N PHE A 106 19.24 8.74 7.73
CA PHE A 106 18.18 7.86 7.25
C PHE A 106 17.91 8.09 5.75
N SER A 107 17.91 9.33 5.29
CA SER A 107 17.74 9.66 3.87
C SER A 107 18.90 9.14 3.01
N GLN A 108 20.13 9.23 3.51
CA GLN A 108 21.30 8.63 2.85
C GLN A 108 21.19 7.11 2.77
N TRP A 109 20.85 6.44 3.88
CA TRP A 109 20.58 5.01 3.91
C TRP A 109 19.49 4.63 2.90
N LYS A 110 18.36 5.34 2.90
CA LYS A 110 17.25 5.09 1.99
C LYS A 110 17.68 5.23 0.52
N THR A 111 18.50 6.23 0.21
CA THR A 111 19.04 6.44 -1.13
C THR A 111 19.98 5.30 -1.56
N ALA A 112 20.83 4.83 -0.65
CA ALA A 112 21.79 3.75 -0.93
C ALA A 112 21.11 2.38 -1.07
N TYR A 113 20.09 2.10 -0.26
CA TYR A 113 19.57 0.74 -0.09
C TYR A 113 18.16 0.55 -0.66
N CYS A 114 17.29 1.55 -0.69
CA CYS A 114 15.88 1.37 -1.05
C CYS A 114 15.56 1.48 -2.55
N SER A 115 16.53 1.21 -3.43
CA SER A 115 16.39 1.49 -4.86
C SER A 115 15.57 0.44 -5.64
N LYS A 116 14.83 0.96 -6.66
CA LYS A 116 14.11 0.34 -7.80
C LYS A 116 12.58 0.33 -7.76
N ASN A 117 11.94 0.56 -6.62
CA ASN A 117 10.48 0.55 -6.51
C ASN A 117 9.92 1.94 -6.15
N SER A 118 8.72 2.27 -6.66
CA SER A 118 8.01 3.49 -6.26
C SER A 118 7.65 3.42 -4.77
N ALA A 119 7.50 4.57 -4.10
CA ALA A 119 7.09 4.61 -2.69
C ALA A 119 5.77 3.83 -2.45
N SER A 120 4.83 3.91 -3.40
CA SER A 120 3.58 3.14 -3.37
C SER A 120 3.84 1.62 -3.44
N ASN A 121 4.65 1.15 -4.39
CA ASN A 121 4.98 -0.27 -4.53
C ASN A 121 5.69 -0.80 -3.29
N THR A 122 6.63 -0.02 -2.74
CA THR A 122 7.35 -0.37 -1.52
C THR A 122 6.40 -0.44 -0.31
N SER A 123 5.45 0.48 -0.20
CA SER A 123 4.42 0.43 0.84
C SER A 123 3.52 -0.81 0.71
N ARG A 124 3.11 -1.16 -0.51
CA ARG A 124 2.31 -2.38 -0.77
C ARG A 124 3.11 -3.66 -0.57
N ALA A 125 4.41 -3.65 -0.86
CA ALA A 125 5.31 -4.75 -0.54
C ALA A 125 5.40 -4.97 0.97
N ALA A 126 5.53 -3.90 1.76
CA ALA A 126 5.52 -3.98 3.22
C ALA A 126 4.22 -4.61 3.73
N GLU A 127 3.06 -4.19 3.21
CA GLU A 127 1.76 -4.80 3.57
C GLU A 127 1.69 -6.29 3.19
N PHE A 128 2.16 -6.67 1.99
CA PHE A 128 2.17 -8.08 1.58
C PHE A 128 3.07 -8.94 2.47
N LEU A 129 4.27 -8.45 2.80
CA LEU A 129 5.23 -9.16 3.63
C LEU A 129 4.79 -9.22 5.10
N MET A 130 4.18 -8.15 5.61
CA MET A 130 3.56 -8.15 6.94
C MET A 130 2.41 -9.15 7.02
N GLN A 131 1.57 -9.28 5.99
CA GLN A 131 0.53 -10.32 5.95
C GLN A 131 1.14 -11.72 6.00
N LYS A 132 2.25 -11.95 5.28
CA LYS A 132 2.94 -13.24 5.26
C LYS A 132 3.57 -13.60 6.61
N ALA A 133 4.02 -12.58 7.36
CA ALA A 133 4.59 -12.76 8.70
C ALA A 133 3.54 -12.78 9.82
N ALA A 134 2.42 -12.10 9.68
CA ALA A 134 1.44 -11.93 10.74
C ALA A 134 0.63 -13.21 10.99
N SER A 135 0.05 -13.31 12.20
CA SER A 135 -0.88 -14.39 12.53
C SER A 135 -2.13 -14.36 11.62
N PRO A 136 -2.78 -15.51 11.36
CA PRO A 136 -4.00 -15.56 10.55
C PRO A 136 -5.11 -14.62 11.04
N ALA A 137 -5.26 -14.46 12.36
CA ALA A 137 -6.26 -13.56 12.94
C ALA A 137 -6.02 -12.08 12.58
N VAL A 138 -4.76 -11.64 12.54
CA VAL A 138 -4.38 -10.27 12.13
C VAL A 138 -4.63 -10.07 10.63
N ALA A 139 -4.24 -11.05 9.80
CA ALA A 139 -4.46 -10.98 8.36
C ALA A 139 -5.96 -10.93 8.01
N GLU A 140 -6.80 -11.71 8.71
CA GLU A 140 -8.26 -11.67 8.53
C GLU A 140 -8.88 -10.36 9.03
N ALA A 141 -8.46 -9.84 10.19
CA ALA A 141 -8.95 -8.54 10.69
C ALA A 141 -8.60 -7.39 9.73
N TRP A 142 -7.37 -7.39 9.21
CA TRP A 142 -6.95 -6.45 8.17
C TRP A 142 -7.76 -6.63 6.87
N SER A 143 -7.94 -7.88 6.41
CA SER A 143 -8.73 -8.17 5.22
C SER A 143 -10.16 -7.65 5.38
N ALA A 144 -10.79 -7.89 6.54
CA ALA A 144 -12.12 -7.43 6.90
C ALA A 144 -12.25 -5.90 6.81
N CYS A 145 -11.26 -5.16 7.32
CA CYS A 145 -11.19 -3.70 7.16
C CYS A 145 -11.14 -3.30 5.68
N MET A 146 -10.29 -3.96 4.88
CA MET A 146 -10.19 -3.69 3.44
C MET A 146 -11.50 -3.94 2.69
N ARG A 147 -12.34 -4.89 3.14
CA ARG A 147 -13.67 -5.17 2.55
C ARG A 147 -14.67 -4.03 2.73
N GLN A 148 -14.50 -3.22 3.77
CA GLN A 148 -15.44 -2.14 4.10
C GLN A 148 -15.11 -0.82 3.38
N ARG A 149 -13.99 -0.76 2.65
CA ARG A 149 -13.58 0.45 1.94
C ARG A 149 -14.55 0.78 0.81
N LYS A 150 -15.12 1.98 0.86
CA LYS A 150 -16.00 2.52 -0.18
C LYS A 150 -15.25 2.68 -1.51
N GLY A 151 -15.94 2.45 -2.61
CA GLY A 151 -15.41 2.52 -3.97
C GLY A 151 -14.60 1.29 -4.35
N LEU A 152 -13.67 1.48 -5.29
CA LEU A 152 -12.78 0.43 -5.78
C LEU A 152 -11.56 0.27 -4.86
N ALA A 153 -11.36 -0.94 -4.33
CA ALA A 153 -10.19 -1.30 -3.54
C ALA A 153 -9.58 -2.59 -4.06
N CYS A 154 -8.24 -2.64 -4.12
CA CYS A 154 -7.50 -3.82 -4.53
C CYS A 154 -6.37 -4.12 -3.58
N TRP A 155 -6.22 -5.38 -3.21
CA TRP A 155 -5.13 -5.86 -2.39
C TRP A 155 -4.80 -7.31 -2.73
N VAL A 156 -3.61 -7.73 -2.34
CA VAL A 156 -3.16 -9.12 -2.51
C VAL A 156 -2.95 -9.76 -1.15
N SER A 157 -3.36 -11.02 -1.05
CA SER A 157 -3.04 -11.87 0.08
C SER A 157 -2.05 -12.95 -0.35
N PRO A 158 -1.03 -13.25 0.47
CA PRO A 158 -0.06 -14.31 0.18
C PRO A 158 -0.76 -15.66 0.01
N GLY A 159 -0.40 -16.41 -1.04
CA GLY A 159 -0.79 -17.80 -1.22
C GLY A 159 0.36 -18.75 -0.84
N LEU A 160 0.20 -20.02 -1.22
CA LEU A 160 1.29 -21.00 -1.15
C LEU A 160 2.30 -20.73 -2.28
N GLU A 161 3.59 -20.84 -1.95
CA GLU A 161 4.70 -20.68 -2.88
C GLU A 161 4.62 -19.39 -3.73
N ARG A 162 4.48 -19.51 -5.06
CA ARG A 162 4.45 -18.40 -6.01
C ARG A 162 3.04 -17.89 -6.31
N ALA A 163 2.02 -18.43 -5.66
CA ALA A 163 0.65 -18.00 -5.81
C ALA A 163 0.32 -16.82 -4.87
N ALA A 164 -0.59 -15.97 -5.33
CA ALA A 164 -1.24 -14.95 -4.52
C ALA A 164 -2.74 -14.93 -4.87
N VAL A 165 -3.55 -14.39 -3.96
CA VAL A 165 -4.94 -14.10 -4.25
C VAL A 165 -5.09 -12.59 -4.36
N LEU A 166 -5.45 -12.11 -5.54
CA LEU A 166 -5.85 -10.73 -5.74
C LEU A 166 -7.31 -10.59 -5.33
N HIS A 167 -7.58 -9.60 -4.51
CA HIS A 167 -8.92 -9.20 -4.11
C HIS A 167 -9.25 -7.89 -4.82
N VAL A 168 -10.33 -7.91 -5.60
CA VAL A 168 -10.94 -6.71 -6.20
C VAL A 168 -12.27 -6.49 -5.49
N ASN A 169 -12.38 -5.39 -4.76
CA ASN A 169 -13.57 -5.05 -4.00
C ASN A 169 -14.24 -3.80 -4.57
N TRP A 170 -15.55 -3.88 -4.77
CA TRP A 170 -16.37 -2.73 -5.11
C TRP A 170 -17.48 -2.55 -4.07
N VAL A 171 -17.45 -1.43 -3.36
CA VAL A 171 -18.49 -1.05 -2.40
C VAL A 171 -19.12 0.25 -2.83
N SER A 172 -20.36 0.19 -3.31
CA SER A 172 -21.20 1.38 -3.57
C SER A 172 -22.57 1.20 -2.91
N ALA A 173 -23.25 2.32 -2.67
CA ALA A 173 -24.67 2.35 -2.34
C ALA A 173 -25.56 2.22 -3.59
N ASP A 174 -24.99 2.42 -4.77
CA ASP A 174 -25.70 2.44 -6.04
C ASP A 174 -25.92 1.03 -6.60
N ALA A 175 -27.00 0.85 -7.35
CA ALA A 175 -27.32 -0.41 -8.01
C ALA A 175 -26.54 -0.63 -9.33
N SER A 176 -25.96 0.44 -9.88
CA SER A 176 -25.17 0.39 -11.11
C SER A 176 -23.81 -0.30 -10.85
N ARG A 177 -23.35 -1.08 -11.84
CA ARG A 177 -22.11 -1.86 -11.74
C ARG A 177 -21.00 -1.15 -12.51
N PRO A 178 -19.80 -1.02 -11.94
CA PRO A 178 -18.69 -0.42 -12.65
C PRO A 178 -18.17 -1.39 -13.71
N THR A 179 -17.72 -0.86 -14.83
CA THR A 179 -17.24 -1.65 -15.96
C THR A 179 -15.74 -1.50 -16.12
N VAL A 180 -15.03 -2.62 -16.24
CA VAL A 180 -13.58 -2.65 -16.45
C VAL A 180 -13.23 -1.96 -17.77
N GLN A 181 -12.47 -0.87 -17.68
CA GLN A 181 -11.91 -0.17 -18.84
C GLN A 181 -10.54 -0.76 -19.19
N HIS A 182 -9.70 -0.96 -18.17
CA HIS A 182 -8.35 -1.46 -18.31
C HIS A 182 -7.97 -2.30 -17.10
N SER A 183 -7.26 -3.40 -17.33
CA SER A 183 -6.64 -4.18 -16.27
C SER A 183 -5.28 -4.65 -16.76
N PHE A 184 -4.30 -4.67 -15.85
CA PHE A 184 -2.92 -4.98 -16.17
C PHE A 184 -2.28 -5.82 -15.07
N LEU A 185 -1.51 -6.81 -15.51
CA LEU A 185 -0.75 -7.73 -14.71
C LEU A 185 0.65 -7.88 -15.33
N SER A 186 1.68 -7.43 -14.60
CA SER A 186 3.03 -7.32 -15.15
C SER A 186 3.82 -8.64 -15.10
N ARG A 187 4.97 -8.68 -15.81
CA ARG A 187 6.07 -9.66 -15.64
C ARG A 187 5.65 -11.14 -15.70
N GLY A 188 4.75 -11.47 -16.62
CA GLY A 188 4.37 -12.88 -16.86
C GLY A 188 3.50 -13.49 -15.77
N ALA A 189 3.01 -12.72 -14.80
CA ALA A 189 1.98 -13.21 -13.90
C ALA A 189 0.67 -13.49 -14.67
N ILE A 190 -0.02 -14.56 -14.28
CA ILE A 190 -1.20 -15.09 -14.95
C ILE A 190 -2.41 -14.97 -14.02
N SER A 191 -3.49 -14.38 -14.53
CA SER A 191 -4.78 -14.33 -13.85
C SER A 191 -5.51 -15.66 -14.02
N GLY A 192 -6.02 -16.21 -12.92
CA GLY A 192 -6.92 -17.37 -12.89
C GLY A 192 -8.37 -17.02 -13.20
N PHE A 193 -8.68 -15.77 -13.59
CA PHE A 193 -10.04 -15.37 -13.95
C PHE A 193 -10.41 -15.88 -15.34
N GLN A 194 -11.56 -16.55 -15.46
CA GLN A 194 -12.02 -17.10 -16.73
C GLN A 194 -12.25 -16.00 -17.77
N GLY A 195 -11.62 -16.16 -18.94
CA GLY A 195 -11.73 -15.21 -20.05
C GLY A 195 -10.81 -13.99 -19.95
N ALA A 196 -9.98 -13.87 -18.90
CA ALA A 196 -8.97 -12.83 -18.87
C ALA A 196 -7.88 -13.07 -19.94
N GLU A 197 -7.61 -12.06 -20.76
CA GLU A 197 -6.51 -12.10 -21.73
C GLU A 197 -5.13 -12.12 -21.04
N SER A 198 -4.09 -12.49 -21.78
CA SER A 198 -2.70 -12.40 -21.31
C SER A 198 -2.37 -11.02 -20.75
N ARG A 199 -1.69 -10.99 -19.59
CA ARG A 199 -1.32 -9.76 -18.85
C ARG A 199 -2.50 -8.92 -18.39
N ARG A 200 -3.72 -9.48 -18.36
CA ARG A 200 -4.90 -8.84 -17.78
C ARG A 200 -5.35 -9.59 -16.53
N ILE A 201 -6.01 -8.84 -15.65
CA ILE A 201 -6.61 -9.38 -14.44
C ILE A 201 -8.04 -9.81 -14.72
N LEU A 202 -8.76 -8.94 -15.43
CA LEU A 202 -10.16 -9.05 -15.81
C LEU A 202 -10.33 -8.61 -17.28
N PRO A 203 -11.27 -9.19 -18.03
CA PRO A 203 -11.57 -8.77 -19.40
C PRO A 203 -12.01 -7.30 -19.46
N ALA A 204 -11.69 -6.61 -20.56
CA ALA A 204 -12.28 -5.31 -20.84
C ALA A 204 -13.81 -5.46 -21.01
N GLY A 205 -14.58 -4.50 -20.51
CA GLY A 205 -16.05 -4.57 -20.54
C GLY A 205 -16.67 -5.45 -19.44
N HIS A 206 -15.86 -6.15 -18.63
CA HIS A 206 -16.39 -6.93 -17.52
C HIS A 206 -17.05 -6.02 -16.47
N ALA A 207 -18.28 -6.34 -16.06
CA ALA A 207 -18.99 -5.61 -15.01
C ALA A 207 -18.64 -6.18 -13.64
N LEU A 208 -18.06 -5.39 -12.73
CA LEU A 208 -17.75 -5.89 -11.37
C LEU A 208 -19.05 -6.11 -10.59
N ALA A 209 -19.12 -7.21 -9.85
CA ALA A 209 -20.17 -7.40 -8.86
C ALA A 209 -19.90 -6.54 -7.61
N ALA A 210 -20.95 -6.20 -6.87
CA ALA A 210 -20.78 -5.62 -5.54
C ALA A 210 -20.07 -6.62 -4.61
N GLY A 211 -19.22 -6.10 -3.73
CA GLY A 211 -18.39 -6.90 -2.84
C GLY A 211 -17.08 -7.35 -3.51
N ILE A 212 -16.59 -8.52 -3.09
CA ILE A 212 -15.21 -8.97 -3.38
C ILE A 212 -15.20 -10.06 -4.42
N THR A 213 -14.47 -9.80 -5.50
CA THR A 213 -14.01 -10.81 -6.44
C THR A 213 -12.61 -11.27 -6.03
N ARG A 214 -12.43 -12.57 -5.83
CA ARG A 214 -11.13 -13.20 -5.54
C ARG A 214 -10.58 -13.82 -6.81
N ILE A 215 -9.38 -13.42 -7.20
CA ILE A 215 -8.75 -13.81 -8.45
C ILE A 215 -7.41 -14.46 -8.09
N PRO A 216 -7.25 -15.78 -8.30
CA PRO A 216 -5.95 -16.42 -8.17
C PRO A 216 -4.95 -15.78 -9.15
N VAL A 217 -3.75 -15.51 -8.69
CA VAL A 217 -2.65 -15.00 -9.50
C VAL A 217 -1.47 -15.95 -9.34
N SER A 218 -1.00 -16.50 -10.45
CA SER A 218 0.18 -17.37 -10.50
C SER A 218 1.36 -16.64 -11.12
N ARG A 219 2.57 -16.90 -10.64
CA ARG A 219 3.81 -16.32 -11.17
C ARG A 219 4.73 -17.44 -11.63
N GLU A 220 5.13 -17.42 -12.90
CA GLU A 220 6.05 -18.41 -13.47
C GLU A 220 7.45 -18.27 -12.85
N GLU A 221 7.94 -17.03 -12.78
CA GLU A 221 9.23 -16.69 -12.17
C GLU A 221 9.05 -15.96 -10.84
N ASP A 222 10.09 -15.99 -10.01
CA ASP A 222 10.17 -15.13 -8.84
C ASP A 222 10.39 -13.66 -9.25
N SER A 223 9.30 -13.00 -9.65
CA SER A 223 9.33 -11.63 -10.13
C SER A 223 8.32 -10.75 -9.41
N ALA A 224 8.72 -9.49 -9.24
CA ALA A 224 7.88 -8.44 -8.71
C ALA A 224 6.71 -8.17 -9.65
N THR A 225 5.48 -8.28 -9.16
CA THR A 225 4.28 -8.13 -9.98
C THR A 225 3.50 -6.88 -9.57
N VAL A 226 3.36 -5.95 -10.51
CA VAL A 226 2.42 -4.83 -10.44
C VAL A 226 1.07 -5.26 -10.99
N VAL A 227 0.03 -4.88 -10.27
CA VAL A 227 -1.37 -5.13 -10.62
C VAL A 227 -2.07 -3.78 -10.65
N THR A 228 -2.75 -3.45 -11.76
CA THR A 228 -3.53 -2.21 -11.88
C THR A 228 -4.89 -2.53 -12.49
N LEU A 229 -5.95 -1.95 -11.92
CA LEU A 229 -7.30 -2.06 -12.45
C LEU A 229 -7.96 -0.69 -12.49
N LYS A 230 -8.55 -0.37 -13.63
CA LYS A 230 -9.27 0.86 -13.90
C LYS A 230 -10.67 0.53 -14.38
N VAL A 231 -11.67 1.12 -13.71
CA VAL A 231 -13.08 0.91 -14.00
C VAL A 231 -13.78 2.25 -14.21
N ARG A 232 -14.88 2.23 -14.95
CA ARG A 232 -15.77 3.38 -15.11
C ARG A 232 -17.09 3.10 -14.41
N HIS A 233 -17.54 4.05 -13.60
CA HIS A 233 -18.80 4.04 -12.88
C HIS A 233 -19.48 5.39 -13.05
N GLU A 234 -20.67 5.42 -13.65
CA GLU A 234 -21.47 6.66 -13.80
C GLU A 234 -20.67 7.85 -14.39
N GLY A 235 -19.87 7.57 -15.43
CA GLY A 235 -19.02 8.57 -16.07
C GLY A 235 -17.73 8.91 -15.31
N THR A 236 -17.57 8.45 -14.07
CA THR A 236 -16.37 8.65 -13.24
C THR A 236 -15.41 7.46 -13.38
N GLU A 237 -14.12 7.75 -13.40
CA GLU A 237 -13.07 6.74 -13.42
C GLU A 237 -12.56 6.43 -12.02
N HIS A 238 -12.41 5.15 -11.71
CA HIS A 238 -11.80 4.67 -10.47
C HIS A 238 -10.62 3.76 -10.80
N GLU A 239 -9.54 3.89 -10.05
CA GLU A 239 -8.34 3.08 -10.22
C GLU A 239 -7.88 2.53 -8.87
N CYS A 240 -7.42 1.29 -8.90
CA CYS A 240 -6.69 0.67 -7.80
C CYS A 240 -5.41 0.03 -8.34
N SER A 241 -4.39 -0.04 -7.50
CA SER A 241 -3.18 -0.79 -7.79
C SER A 241 -2.64 -1.50 -6.56
N THR A 242 -1.96 -2.60 -6.79
CA THR A 242 -1.29 -3.36 -5.74
C THR A 242 -0.03 -4.02 -6.28
N PHE A 243 0.80 -4.56 -5.38
CA PHE A 243 2.13 -5.04 -5.71
C PHE A 243 2.47 -6.30 -4.93
N ILE A 244 2.97 -7.31 -5.64
CA ILE A 244 3.49 -8.55 -5.07
C ILE A 244 5.02 -8.50 -5.22
N PRO A 245 5.79 -8.41 -4.13
CA PRO A 245 7.25 -8.47 -4.21
C PRO A 245 7.72 -9.85 -4.66
N GLY A 246 8.83 -9.90 -5.39
CA GLY A 246 9.61 -11.12 -5.55
C GLY A 246 10.26 -11.54 -4.22
N GLU A 247 10.61 -12.81 -4.07
CA GLU A 247 11.34 -13.33 -2.91
C GLU A 247 12.73 -12.69 -2.79
N ARG A 248 13.33 -12.29 -3.92
CA ARG A 248 14.59 -11.54 -3.94
C ARG A 248 14.42 -10.03 -3.71
N ASP A 249 13.20 -9.51 -3.76
CA ASP A 249 12.95 -8.12 -3.39
C ASP A 249 13.06 -7.96 -1.87
N PHE A 250 13.54 -6.80 -1.44
CA PHE A 250 13.69 -6.49 -0.01
C PHE A 250 14.48 -7.55 0.77
N VAL A 251 15.38 -8.29 0.10
CA VAL A 251 16.38 -9.11 0.79
C VAL A 251 17.41 -8.16 1.39
N LEU A 252 17.65 -8.30 2.69
CA LEU A 252 18.74 -7.61 3.37
C LEU A 252 20.06 -7.97 2.67
N ARG A 253 20.60 -7.02 1.92
CA ARG A 253 22.00 -7.09 1.50
C ARG A 253 22.80 -6.88 2.76
N LYS A 254 23.68 -7.82 3.13
CA LYS A 254 24.58 -7.66 4.27
C LYS A 254 25.18 -6.23 4.25
N PRO A 255 25.20 -5.51 5.37
CA PRO A 255 25.79 -4.18 5.41
C PRO A 255 27.28 -4.26 5.09
N PHE A 256 27.85 -3.14 4.62
CA PHE A 256 29.30 -2.97 4.44
C PHE A 256 30.07 -3.51 5.66
N GLY A 257 31.07 -4.36 5.42
CA GLY A 257 32.08 -4.74 6.41
C GLY A 257 31.84 -6.06 7.14
N MET A 258 31.79 -7.17 6.40
CA MET A 258 32.54 -8.38 6.76
C MET A 258 33.48 -8.70 5.60
#